data_AF-A0AAE5CSG5-F1
#
_entry.id   AF-A0AAE5CSG5-F1
#
_cell.length_a   1.000
_cell.length_b   1.000
_cell.length_c   1.000
_cell.angle_alpha   90.00
_cell.angle_beta   90.00
_cell.angle_gamma   90.00
#
_symmetry.space_group_name_H-M   'P 1'
#
loop_
_entity.id
_entity.type
_entity.pdbx_description
1 polymer ?
#
loop_
_entity_poly.entity_id
_entity_poly.type
_entity_poly.pdbx_seq_one_letter_code
_entity_poly.pdbx_strand_id
1 'polypeptide(L)'
;VQIAKEHSLKQEYRIMLHRFQLKRHNVLVYKNIIETARMGRAIFIILLALLAFAYVITKTTWLSWGSAEFPEFAKAIAVFCIATVFANLKEIWLRQANTVLAKSSLGLYIPFERQKILLGYLPFPLTAHGALSLVIGLLFGLEITGMLVLFASTSIAYGAELLLLPMKGSKVNKAVRLLLNALLFSGTYLAFA
;
A
#
# COMPACT_ATOMS: atom_id res chain seq x y z
N VAL A 1 -12.51 5.17 -37.14
CA VAL A 1 -13.06 6.01 -36.05
C VAL A 1 -12.82 5.43 -34.64
N GLN A 2 -12.81 4.09 -34.46
CA GLN A 2 -12.52 3.47 -33.14
C GLN A 2 -11.09 3.71 -32.61
N ILE A 3 -10.07 3.67 -33.48
CA ILE A 3 -8.65 3.85 -33.07
C ILE A 3 -8.38 5.27 -32.56
N ALA A 4 -9.04 6.29 -33.14
CA ALA A 4 -8.95 7.67 -32.67
C ALA A 4 -9.62 7.87 -31.30
N LYS A 5 -10.68 7.09 -31.00
CA LYS A 5 -11.41 7.15 -29.74
C LYS A 5 -10.64 6.48 -28.58
N GLU A 6 -9.87 5.42 -28.87
CA GLU A 6 -8.94 4.83 -27.89
C GLU A 6 -7.74 5.74 -27.59
N HIS A 7 -7.24 6.47 -28.59
CA HIS A 7 -6.17 7.45 -28.39
C HIS A 7 -6.65 8.69 -27.62
N SER A 8 -7.89 9.14 -27.83
CA SER A 8 -8.47 10.27 -27.08
C SER A 8 -8.74 9.91 -25.61
N LEU A 9 -9.19 8.69 -25.32
CA LEU A 9 -9.37 8.18 -23.95
C LEU A 9 -8.04 8.07 -23.18
N LYS A 10 -6.92 7.78 -23.87
CA LYS A 10 -5.57 7.83 -23.28
C LYS A 10 -5.05 9.24 -23.03
N GLN A 11 -5.57 10.25 -23.73
CA GLN A 11 -5.18 11.65 -23.59
C GLN A 11 -5.82 12.35 -22.39
N GLU A 12 -7.01 11.92 -21.95
CA GLU A 12 -7.74 12.54 -20.84
C GLU A 12 -7.07 12.36 -19.46
N TYR A 13 -6.16 11.39 -19.30
CA TYR A 13 -5.45 11.12 -18.04
C TYR A 13 -3.98 11.57 -18.06
N ARG A 14 -3.66 12.64 -18.79
CA ARG A 14 -2.38 13.33 -18.60
C ARG A 14 -2.46 14.17 -17.32
N ILE A 15 -2.15 13.56 -16.18
CA ILE A 15 -1.66 14.29 -15.01
C ILE A 15 -0.52 15.18 -15.53
N MET A 16 -0.74 16.49 -15.61
CA MET A 16 0.21 17.45 -16.13
C MET A 16 1.35 17.62 -15.12
N LEU A 17 2.37 16.77 -15.25
CA LEU A 17 3.56 16.75 -14.38
C LEU A 17 4.55 17.90 -14.66
N HIS A 18 4.21 18.86 -15.52
CA HIS A 18 5.13 19.93 -15.91
C HIS A 18 5.57 20.80 -14.71
N ARG A 19 4.80 20.85 -13.62
CA ARG A 19 5.17 21.61 -12.41
C ARG A 19 6.15 20.89 -11.48
N PHE A 20 6.38 19.60 -11.64
CA PHE A 20 7.36 18.87 -10.83
C PHE A 20 8.70 18.85 -11.55
N GLN A 21 9.74 19.43 -10.93
CA GLN A 21 11.10 19.34 -11.45
C GLN A 21 11.57 17.87 -11.39
N LEU A 22 11.38 17.14 -12.49
CA LEU A 22 11.84 15.76 -12.67
C LEU A 22 13.37 15.72 -12.72
N LYS A 23 14.00 15.75 -11.55
CA LYS A 23 15.45 15.56 -11.39
C LYS A 23 15.75 14.06 -11.36
N ARG A 24 16.89 13.66 -11.94
CA ARG A 24 17.32 12.26 -12.09
C ARG A 24 17.25 11.44 -10.79
N HIS A 25 17.44 12.07 -9.63
CA HIS A 25 17.39 11.41 -8.32
C HIS A 25 15.96 11.10 -7.81
N ASN A 26 14.92 11.84 -8.24
CA ASN A 26 13.54 11.66 -7.75
C ASN A 26 12.60 10.99 -8.77
N VAL A 27 13.08 10.70 -9.98
CA VAL A 27 12.25 10.15 -11.07
C VAL A 27 11.51 8.88 -10.65
N LEU A 28 12.15 8.00 -9.89
CA LEU A 28 11.56 6.74 -9.44
C LEU A 28 10.45 6.94 -8.39
N VAL A 29 10.63 7.92 -7.49
CA VAL A 29 9.61 8.29 -6.50
C VAL A 29 8.38 8.86 -7.20
N TYR A 30 8.58 9.81 -8.11
CA TYR A 30 7.48 10.38 -8.90
C TYR A 30 6.79 9.33 -9.75
N LYS A 31 7.56 8.42 -10.36
CA LYS A 31 6.99 7.30 -11.11
C LYS A 31 6.07 6.45 -10.23
N ASN A 32 6.51 6.08 -9.03
CA ASN A 32 5.68 5.33 -8.08
C ASN A 32 4.39 6.09 -7.72
N ILE A 33 4.48 7.40 -7.44
CA ILE A 33 3.31 8.26 -7.17
C ILE A 33 2.35 8.26 -8.36
N ILE A 34 2.85 8.47 -9.58
CA ILE A 34 2.02 8.56 -10.79
C ILE A 34 1.37 7.22 -11.10
N GLU A 35 2.13 6.11 -11.02
CA GLU A 35 1.60 4.77 -11.24
C GLU A 35 0.55 4.41 -10.19
N THR A 36 0.72 4.89 -8.95
CA THR A 36 -0.30 4.78 -7.90
C THR A 36 -1.54 5.61 -8.21
N ALA A 37 -1.40 6.89 -8.56
CA ALA A 37 -2.52 7.75 -8.92
C ALA A 37 -3.28 7.27 -10.17
N ARG A 38 -2.60 6.56 -11.08
CA ARG A 38 -3.18 5.97 -12.29
C ARG A 38 -3.83 4.61 -12.08
N MET A 39 -3.87 4.10 -10.86
CA MET A 39 -4.65 2.91 -10.56
C MET A 39 -6.11 3.13 -10.93
N GLY A 40 -6.75 2.07 -11.41
CA GLY A 40 -8.17 2.12 -11.72
C GLY A 40 -8.96 2.58 -10.49
N ARG A 41 -9.90 3.53 -10.69
CA ARG A 41 -10.72 4.10 -9.61
C ARG A 41 -11.35 3.04 -8.71
N ALA A 42 -11.74 1.90 -9.29
CA ALA A 42 -12.28 0.75 -8.57
C ALA A 42 -11.37 0.25 -7.43
N ILE A 43 -10.05 0.27 -7.59
CA ILE A 43 -9.11 -0.17 -6.54
C ILE A 43 -9.23 0.75 -5.32
N PHE A 44 -9.19 2.06 -5.52
CA PHE A 44 -9.35 3.03 -4.43
C PHE A 44 -10.72 2.93 -3.77
N ILE A 45 -11.78 2.72 -4.56
CA ILE A 45 -13.14 2.54 -4.04
C ILE A 45 -13.20 1.31 -3.13
N ILE A 46 -12.63 0.17 -3.54
CA ILE A 46 -12.62 -1.06 -2.73
C ILE A 46 -11.84 -0.85 -1.43
N LEU A 47 -10.66 -0.23 -1.49
CA LEU A 47 -9.85 0.04 -0.29
C LEU A 47 -10.57 0.99 0.67
N LEU A 48 -11.21 2.03 0.14
CA LEU A 48 -11.98 2.98 0.94
C LEU A 48 -13.25 2.33 1.53
N ALA A 49 -13.92 1.45 0.78
CA ALA A 49 -15.07 0.69 1.27
C ALA A 49 -14.68 -0.25 2.41
N LEU A 50 -13.52 -0.91 2.35
CA LEU A 50 -13.00 -1.72 3.45
C LEU A 50 -12.74 -0.88 4.72
N LEU A 51 -12.14 0.30 4.57
CA LEU A 51 -11.93 1.21 5.71
C LEU A 51 -13.25 1.75 6.27
N ALA A 52 -14.19 2.12 5.40
CA ALA A 52 -15.52 2.57 5.81
C ALA A 52 -16.28 1.47 6.56
N PHE A 53 -16.21 0.22 6.07
CA PHE A 53 -16.82 -0.93 6.73
C PHE A 53 -16.20 -1.19 8.11
N ALA A 54 -14.86 -1.13 8.21
CA ALA A 54 -14.14 -1.25 9.48
C ALA A 54 -14.56 -0.16 10.49
N TYR A 55 -14.78 1.06 10.02
CA TYR A 55 -15.24 2.17 10.86
C TYR A 55 -16.69 1.96 11.31
N VAL A 56 -17.59 1.60 10.38
CA VAL A 56 -19.02 1.37 10.67
C VAL A 56 -19.18 0.26 11.71
N ILE A 57 -18.51 -0.89 11.54
CA ILE A 57 -18.68 -2.03 12.45
C ILE A 57 -18.17 -1.76 13.87
N THR A 58 -17.23 -0.82 14.05
CA THR A 58 -16.62 -0.51 15.35
C THR A 58 -17.19 0.72 16.03
N LYS A 59 -17.65 1.73 15.27
CA LYS A 59 -18.07 3.02 15.81
C LYS A 59 -19.57 3.31 15.65
N THR A 60 -20.29 2.53 14.85
CA THR A 60 -21.73 2.78 14.63
C THR A 60 -22.60 1.64 15.18
N THR A 61 -23.80 2.01 15.60
CA THR A 61 -24.83 1.09 16.11
C THR A 61 -25.58 0.35 14.99
N TRP A 62 -25.26 0.62 13.71
CA TRP A 62 -25.98 0.06 12.57
C TRP A 62 -25.82 -1.46 12.42
N LEU A 63 -24.75 -2.02 12.98
CA LEU A 63 -24.49 -3.46 13.08
C LEU A 63 -24.62 -4.00 14.52
N SER A 64 -25.36 -3.29 15.39
CA SER A 64 -25.50 -3.58 16.82
C SER A 64 -26.00 -4.99 17.14
N TRP A 65 -26.72 -5.64 16.22
CA TRP A 65 -27.18 -7.03 16.37
C TRP A 65 -26.05 -8.07 16.47
N GLY A 66 -24.79 -7.72 16.19
CA GLY A 66 -23.65 -8.61 16.43
C GLY A 66 -22.41 -7.92 17.01
N SER A 67 -22.22 -6.61 16.77
CA SER A 67 -21.04 -5.89 17.27
C SER A 67 -21.15 -5.44 18.73
N ALA A 68 -22.37 -5.16 19.22
CA ALA A 68 -22.59 -4.77 20.61
C ALA A 68 -22.54 -5.98 21.56
N GLU A 69 -22.97 -7.15 21.08
CA GLU A 69 -22.91 -8.40 21.83
C GLU A 69 -21.50 -9.02 21.85
N PHE A 70 -20.70 -8.81 20.80
CA PHE A 70 -19.34 -9.35 20.67
C PHE A 70 -18.34 -8.28 20.18
N PRO A 71 -17.88 -7.37 21.07
CA PRO A 71 -16.98 -6.27 20.70
C PRO A 71 -15.63 -6.76 20.15
N GLU A 72 -15.11 -7.87 20.67
CA GLU A 72 -13.87 -8.47 20.18
C GLU A 72 -13.99 -9.01 18.75
N PHE A 73 -15.18 -9.50 18.37
CA PHE A 73 -15.41 -9.99 17.01
C PHE A 73 -15.46 -8.82 16.01
N ALA A 74 -16.14 -7.73 16.37
CA ALA A 74 -16.17 -6.51 15.56
C ALA A 74 -14.76 -5.91 15.38
N LYS A 75 -13.97 -5.90 16.45
CA LYS A 75 -12.55 -5.49 16.43
C LYS A 75 -11.73 -6.38 15.49
N ALA A 76 -11.85 -7.71 15.59
CA ALA A 76 -11.13 -8.63 14.73
C ALA A 76 -11.45 -8.42 13.23
N ILE A 77 -12.73 -8.18 12.90
CA ILE A 77 -13.14 -7.85 11.53
C ILE A 77 -12.54 -6.52 11.08
N ALA A 78 -12.59 -5.48 11.91
CA ALA A 78 -12.02 -4.18 11.56
C ALA A 78 -10.50 -4.26 11.35
N VAL A 79 -9.79 -4.95 12.22
CA VAL A 79 -8.36 -5.24 12.08
C VAL A 79 -8.09 -5.97 10.78
N PHE A 80 -8.89 -6.99 10.43
CA PHE A 80 -8.75 -7.71 9.17
C PHE A 80 -8.94 -6.80 7.96
N CYS A 81 -9.96 -5.94 7.96
CA CYS A 81 -10.19 -4.98 6.88
C CYS A 81 -9.02 -4.00 6.73
N ILE A 82 -8.52 -3.43 7.83
CA ILE A 82 -7.40 -2.47 7.83
C ILE A 82 -6.11 -3.14 7.38
N ALA A 83 -5.78 -4.31 7.94
CA ALA A 83 -4.61 -5.09 7.54
C ALA A 83 -4.67 -5.45 6.05
N THR A 84 -5.86 -5.82 5.54
CA THR A 84 -6.08 -6.10 4.12
C THR A 84 -5.80 -4.88 3.24
N VAL A 85 -6.20 -3.68 3.67
CA VAL A 85 -5.91 -2.44 2.93
C VAL A 85 -4.40 -2.20 2.82
N PHE A 86 -3.67 -2.30 3.93
CA PHE A 86 -2.22 -2.16 3.93
C PHE A 86 -1.52 -3.25 3.11
N ALA A 87 -1.96 -4.51 3.24
CA ALA A 87 -1.41 -5.62 2.47
C ALA A 87 -1.59 -5.44 0.95
N ASN A 88 -2.76 -4.93 0.52
CA ASN A 88 -3.02 -4.64 -0.89
C ASN A 88 -2.16 -3.49 -1.41
N LEU A 89 -2.07 -2.37 -0.68
CA LEU A 89 -1.20 -1.25 -1.07
C LEU A 89 0.27 -1.68 -1.15
N LYS A 90 0.74 -2.45 -0.17
CA LYS A 90 2.07 -3.06 -0.16
C LYS A 90 2.32 -3.88 -1.42
N GLU A 91 1.45 -4.86 -1.73
CA GLU A 91 1.61 -5.73 -2.91
C GLU A 91 1.57 -4.95 -4.22
N ILE A 92 0.74 -3.93 -4.29
CA ILE A 92 0.65 -3.00 -5.41
C ILE A 92 2.01 -2.31 -5.66
N TRP A 93 2.60 -1.68 -4.63
CA TRP A 93 3.88 -0.97 -4.77
C TRP A 93 5.04 -1.92 -5.02
N LEU A 94 5.03 -3.10 -4.39
CA LEU A 94 6.01 -4.16 -4.67
C LEU A 94 5.93 -4.62 -6.12
N ARG A 95 4.73 -4.72 -6.71
CA ARG A 95 4.55 -5.09 -8.13
C ARG A 95 5.10 -4.03 -9.06
N GLN A 96 4.91 -2.75 -8.77
CA GLN A 96 5.49 -1.64 -9.53
C GLN A 96 7.03 -1.69 -9.48
N ALA A 97 7.61 -1.81 -8.29
CA ALA A 97 9.05 -1.92 -8.10
C ALA A 97 9.61 -3.14 -8.85
N ASN A 98 8.97 -4.31 -8.72
CA ASN A 98 9.38 -5.53 -9.40
C ASN A 98 9.32 -5.40 -10.93
N THR A 99 8.33 -4.67 -11.46
CA THR A 99 8.21 -4.43 -12.91
C THR A 99 9.38 -3.62 -13.44
N VAL A 100 9.84 -2.61 -12.69
CA VAL A 100 11.02 -1.82 -13.06
C VAL A 100 12.30 -2.63 -12.93
N LEU A 101 12.45 -3.40 -11.86
CA LEU A 101 13.60 -4.30 -11.67
C LEU A 101 13.69 -5.35 -12.78
N ALA A 102 12.58 -6.00 -13.14
CA ALA A 102 12.52 -6.98 -14.21
C ALA A 102 12.92 -6.37 -15.56
N LYS A 103 12.38 -5.18 -15.89
CA LYS A 103 12.77 -4.47 -17.12
C LYS A 103 14.25 -4.11 -17.14
N SER A 104 14.80 -3.65 -16.01
CA SER A 104 16.24 -3.37 -15.88
C SER A 104 17.09 -4.62 -16.08
N SER A 105 16.67 -5.78 -15.55
CA SER A 105 17.39 -7.04 -15.76
C SER A 105 17.34 -7.58 -17.19
N LEU A 106 16.29 -7.22 -17.95
CA LEU A 106 16.11 -7.63 -19.35
C LEU A 106 16.85 -6.71 -20.34
N GLY A 107 17.66 -5.77 -19.87
CA GLY A 107 18.43 -4.85 -20.73
C GLY A 107 17.58 -3.78 -21.43
N LEU A 108 16.28 -3.66 -21.10
CA LEU A 108 15.49 -2.50 -21.51
C LEU A 108 16.09 -1.27 -20.82
N TYR A 109 16.41 -0.24 -21.60
CA TYR A 109 17.23 0.90 -21.17
C TYR A 109 16.60 1.66 -19.99
N ILE A 110 16.94 1.22 -18.77
CA ILE A 110 16.62 1.87 -17.50
C ILE A 110 17.97 2.26 -16.90
N PRO A 111 18.36 3.54 -16.94
CA PRO A 111 19.70 4.00 -16.58
C PRO A 111 19.88 4.10 -15.05
N PHE A 112 19.48 3.07 -14.31
CA PHE A 112 19.55 2.98 -12.86
C PHE A 112 20.03 1.60 -12.41
N GLU A 113 20.98 1.60 -11.48
CA GLU A 113 21.40 0.40 -10.76
C GLU A 113 20.27 -0.14 -9.88
N ARG A 114 20.29 -1.45 -9.59
CA ARG A 114 19.26 -2.12 -8.77
C ARG A 114 19.06 -1.45 -7.41
N GLN A 115 20.12 -1.09 -6.71
CA GLN A 115 20.03 -0.42 -5.40
C GLN A 115 19.33 0.93 -5.49
N LYS A 116 19.61 1.71 -6.55
CA LYS A 116 18.93 2.99 -6.81
C LYS A 116 17.45 2.78 -7.13
N ILE A 117 17.09 1.67 -7.79
CA ILE A 117 15.69 1.29 -8.02
C ILE A 117 15.00 1.00 -6.68
N LEU A 118 15.58 0.16 -5.83
CA LEU A 118 15.01 -0.18 -4.52
C LEU A 118 14.82 1.06 -3.63
N LEU A 119 15.86 1.88 -3.50
CA LEU A 119 15.82 3.13 -2.73
C LEU A 119 14.84 4.14 -3.32
N GLY A 120 14.69 4.19 -4.65
CA GLY A 120 13.72 5.08 -5.31
C GLY A 120 12.26 4.69 -5.08
N TYR A 121 11.99 3.43 -4.75
CA TYR A 121 10.64 2.93 -4.46
C TYR A 121 10.32 2.91 -2.95
N LEU A 122 11.22 3.36 -2.09
CA LEU A 122 11.03 3.36 -0.63
C LEU A 122 10.26 4.60 -0.10
N PRO A 123 10.58 5.85 -0.49
CA PRO A 123 10.05 7.04 0.18
C PRO A 123 8.52 7.16 0.12
N PHE A 124 7.93 6.96 -1.05
CA PHE A 124 6.48 7.16 -1.22
C PHE A 124 5.63 6.14 -0.42
N PRO A 125 5.91 4.83 -0.47
CA PRO A 125 5.21 3.86 0.38
C PRO A 125 5.35 4.13 1.87
N LEU A 126 6.53 4.56 2.33
CA LEU A 126 6.74 4.92 3.74
C LEU A 126 5.92 6.15 4.12
N THR A 127 5.92 7.22 3.32
CA THR A 127 5.12 8.41 3.62
C THR A 127 3.62 8.10 3.54
N ALA A 128 3.19 7.27 2.60
CA ALA A 128 1.81 6.84 2.47
C ALA A 128 1.36 5.96 3.65
N HIS A 129 2.18 5.01 4.10
CA HIS A 129 1.90 4.24 5.31
C HIS A 129 1.82 5.13 6.55
N GLY A 130 2.73 6.09 6.70
CA GLY A 130 2.69 7.06 7.81
C GLY A 130 1.41 7.89 7.81
N ALA A 131 1.04 8.44 6.65
CA ALA A 131 -0.18 9.22 6.49
C ALA A 131 -1.44 8.38 6.76
N LEU A 132 -1.53 7.17 6.22
CA LEU A 132 -2.66 6.26 6.46
C LEU A 132 -2.73 5.83 7.93
N SER A 133 -1.60 5.56 8.57
CA SER A 133 -1.57 5.18 9.98
C SER A 133 -2.04 6.31 10.88
N LEU A 134 -1.67 7.55 10.55
CA LEU A 134 -2.15 8.73 11.25
C LEU A 134 -3.66 8.93 11.04
N VAL A 135 -4.15 8.84 9.80
CA VAL A 135 -5.59 8.98 9.50
C VAL A 135 -6.41 7.91 10.21
N ILE A 136 -5.99 6.63 10.14
CA ILE A 136 -6.66 5.52 10.83
C ILE A 136 -6.60 5.74 12.35
N GLY A 137 -5.45 6.14 12.89
CA GLY A 137 -5.29 6.43 14.30
C GLY A 137 -6.27 7.49 14.81
N LEU A 138 -6.36 8.61 14.09
CA LEU A 138 -7.30 9.69 14.43
C LEU A 138 -8.76 9.25 14.30
N LEU A 139 -9.11 8.49 13.26
CA LEU A 139 -10.49 8.04 13.02
C LEU A 139 -10.96 7.04 14.08
N PHE A 140 -10.09 6.12 14.52
CA PHE A 140 -10.44 5.07 15.47
C PHE A 140 -10.15 5.46 16.92
N GLY A 141 -9.44 6.57 17.15
CA GLY A 141 -9.06 7.04 18.48
C GLY A 141 -7.90 6.26 19.08
N LEU A 142 -6.93 5.86 18.27
CA LEU A 142 -5.74 5.14 18.73
C LEU A 142 -4.78 6.08 19.46
N GLU A 143 -4.09 5.54 20.47
CA GLU A 143 -2.97 6.22 21.10
C GLU A 143 -1.80 6.41 20.12
N ILE A 144 -0.87 7.30 20.48
CA ILE A 144 0.37 7.54 19.70
C ILE A 144 1.15 6.24 19.54
N THR A 145 1.22 5.42 20.58
CA THR A 145 1.82 4.08 20.57
C THR A 145 1.17 3.19 19.52
N GLY A 146 -0.17 3.12 19.48
CA GLY A 146 -0.91 2.35 18.48
C GLY A 146 -0.66 2.82 17.04
N MET A 147 -0.66 4.13 16.80
CA MET A 147 -0.33 4.72 15.49
C MET A 147 1.11 4.37 15.04
N LEU A 148 2.07 4.42 15.97
CA LEU A 148 3.46 4.06 15.69
C LEU A 148 3.61 2.56 15.40
N VAL A 149 2.91 1.69 16.13
CA VAL A 149 2.91 0.23 15.88
C VAL A 149 2.33 -0.09 14.49
N LEU A 150 1.23 0.57 14.11
CA LEU A 150 0.62 0.42 12.79
C LEU A 150 1.60 0.86 11.68
N PHE A 151 2.23 2.02 11.86
CA PHE A 151 3.21 2.54 10.91
C PHE A 151 4.44 1.63 10.80
N ALA A 152 4.98 1.18 11.93
CA ALA A 152 6.17 0.33 11.98
C ALA A 152 5.91 -1.02 11.34
N SER A 153 4.82 -1.71 11.72
CA SER A 153 4.49 -3.03 11.19
C SER A 153 4.28 -3.03 9.67
N THR A 154 3.55 -2.05 9.15
CA THR A 154 3.29 -1.91 7.71
C THR A 154 4.55 -1.52 6.93
N SER A 155 5.37 -0.62 7.48
CA SER A 155 6.64 -0.17 6.87
C SER A 155 7.72 -1.25 6.87
N ILE A 156 7.86 -2.00 7.97
CA ILE A 156 8.79 -3.13 8.07
C ILE A 156 8.37 -4.23 7.10
N ALA A 157 7.08 -4.58 7.05
CA ALA A 157 6.58 -5.60 6.12
C ALA A 157 6.85 -5.21 4.65
N TYR A 158 6.62 -3.94 4.28
CA TYR A 158 6.95 -3.46 2.94
C TYR A 158 8.46 -3.45 2.66
N GLY A 159 9.25 -2.83 3.53
CA GLY A 159 10.69 -2.66 3.34
C GLY A 159 11.43 -3.99 3.26
N ALA A 160 11.09 -4.94 4.14
CA ALA A 160 11.67 -6.27 4.12
C ALA A 160 11.31 -7.02 2.82
N GLU A 161 10.05 -6.99 2.38
CA GLU A 161 9.67 -7.63 1.11
C GLU A 161 10.28 -6.97 -0.12
N LEU A 162 10.45 -5.64 -0.10
CA LEU A 162 11.09 -4.89 -1.17
C LEU A 162 12.52 -5.38 -1.39
N LEU A 163 13.26 -5.61 -0.30
CA LEU A 163 14.63 -6.16 -0.35
C LEU A 163 14.66 -7.62 -0.84
N LEU A 164 13.58 -8.37 -0.66
CA LEU A 164 13.46 -9.77 -1.07
C LEU A 164 12.95 -9.96 -2.52
N LEU A 165 12.54 -8.90 -3.21
CA LEU A 165 12.10 -8.96 -4.61
C LEU A 165 13.08 -9.66 -5.57
N PRO A 166 14.41 -9.47 -5.47
CA PRO A 166 15.36 -10.17 -6.34
C PRO A 166 15.36 -11.70 -6.17
N MET A 167 14.83 -12.19 -5.04
CA MET A 167 14.82 -13.62 -4.68
C MET A 167 13.42 -14.24 -4.84
N LYS A 168 12.54 -13.63 -5.65
CA LYS A 168 11.12 -13.99 -5.81
C LYS A 168 10.97 -15.32 -6.56
N GLY A 169 11.24 -16.43 -5.86
CA GLY A 169 11.19 -17.79 -6.38
C GLY A 169 11.64 -18.87 -5.38
N SER A 170 12.40 -18.52 -4.34
CA SER A 170 12.85 -19.49 -3.33
C SER A 170 11.74 -19.86 -2.33
N LYS A 171 11.77 -21.11 -1.82
CA LYS A 171 10.86 -21.57 -0.75
C LYS A 171 11.02 -20.71 0.52
N VAL A 172 12.26 -20.32 0.83
CA VAL A 172 12.60 -19.43 1.96
C VAL A 172 11.87 -18.08 1.83
N ASN A 173 11.82 -17.49 0.63
CA ASN A 173 11.11 -16.23 0.42
C ASN A 173 9.60 -16.34 0.68
N LYS A 174 8.97 -17.48 0.30
CA LYS A 174 7.54 -17.70 0.58
C LYS A 174 7.26 -17.72 2.09
N ALA A 175 8.10 -18.41 2.87
CA ALA A 175 7.96 -18.46 4.33
C ALA A 175 8.15 -17.07 4.97
N VAL A 176 9.16 -16.33 4.52
CA VAL A 176 9.41 -14.96 5.03
C VAL A 176 8.26 -14.02 4.70
N ARG A 177 7.69 -14.08 3.49
CA ARG A 177 6.50 -13.28 3.12
C ARG A 177 5.28 -13.62 3.98
N LEU A 178 5.07 -14.89 4.31
CA LEU A 178 4.02 -15.30 5.24
C LEU A 178 4.24 -14.68 6.63
N LEU A 179 5.47 -14.75 7.14
CA LEU A 179 5.83 -14.14 8.44
C LEU A 179 5.64 -12.61 8.42
N LEU A 180 6.00 -11.93 7.34
CA LEU A 180 5.82 -10.48 7.22
C LEU A 180 4.33 -10.09 7.11
N ASN A 181 3.50 -10.91 6.47
CA ASN A 181 2.05 -10.72 6.48
C ASN A 181 1.45 -10.97 7.87
N ALA A 182 1.91 -12.01 8.57
CA ALA A 182 1.51 -12.27 9.94
C ALA A 182 1.90 -11.12 10.87
N LEU A 183 3.11 -10.56 10.70
CA LEU A 183 3.60 -9.39 11.44
C LEU A 183 2.76 -8.14 11.16
N LEU A 184 2.37 -7.91 9.90
CA LEU A 184 1.46 -6.82 9.55
C LEU A 184 0.11 -6.98 10.25
N PHE A 185 -0.44 -8.21 10.23
CA PHE A 185 -1.72 -8.50 10.86
C PHE A 185 -1.65 -8.36 12.38
N SER A 186 -0.64 -8.96 13.03
CA SER A 186 -0.44 -8.88 14.47
C SER A 186 -0.13 -7.46 14.92
N GLY A 187 0.67 -6.71 14.16
CA GLY A 187 0.93 -5.30 14.41
C GLY A 187 -0.33 -4.45 14.30
N THR A 188 -1.19 -4.72 13.32
CA THR A 188 -2.50 -4.08 13.20
C THR A 188 -3.38 -4.43 14.39
N TYR A 189 -3.39 -5.69 14.84
CA TYR A 189 -4.17 -6.09 16.02
C TYR A 189 -3.69 -5.39 17.30
N LEU A 190 -2.37 -5.36 17.52
CA LEU A 190 -1.75 -4.70 18.67
C LEU A 190 -1.97 -3.18 18.68
N ALA A 191 -2.04 -2.54 17.51
CA ALA A 191 -2.34 -1.11 17.41
C ALA A 191 -3.74 -0.76 17.94
N PHE A 192 -4.65 -1.74 17.99
CA PHE A 192 -6.04 -1.62 18.45
C PHE A 192 -6.28 -2.31 19.80
N ALA A 193 -5.23 -2.83 20.44
CA ALA A 193 -5.27 -3.43 21.77
C ALA A 193 -5.25 -2.36 22.86
#